data_AF-A0A846V2X8-F1
#
_entry.id   AF-A0A846V2X8-F1
#
_cell.length_a   1.000
_cell.length_b   1.000
_cell.length_c   1.000
_cell.angle_alpha   90.00
_cell.angle_beta   90.00
_cell.angle_gamma   90.00
#
_symmetry.space_group_name_H-M   'P 1'
#
loop_
_entity.id
_entity.type
_entity.pdbx_description
1 polymer ?
#
loop_
_entity_poly.entity_id
_entity_poly.type
_entity_poly.pdbx_seq_one_letter_code
_entity_poly.pdbx_strand_id
1 'polypeptide(L)'
;MNGFSQRLHLAMDLIGMSKGRGRTTRLADMFGVSRETARKWLSDMARPETKRMTEIAGRFGVSFEWLATGRGEPKGFMKVQDAAAPYRVDHREQARLFGLIGRLTRDQRKALLVILEQMVKKE
;
A
#
# COMPACT_ATOMS: atom_id res chain seq x y z
N MET A 1 1.82 4.50 22.74
CA MET A 1 0.89 3.66 21.95
C MET A 1 0.55 4.42 20.68
N ASN A 2 0.90 3.87 19.53
CA ASN A 2 0.86 4.56 18.23
C ASN A 2 -0.59 4.62 17.71
N GLY A 3 -1.15 5.83 17.55
CA GLY A 3 -2.51 6.05 17.04
C GLY A 3 -2.71 5.61 15.59
N PHE A 4 -3.96 5.60 15.11
CA PHE A 4 -4.26 5.26 13.71
C PHE A 4 -3.60 6.25 12.75
N SER A 5 -3.67 7.54 13.08
CA SER A 5 -3.01 8.62 12.33
C SER A 5 -1.52 8.36 12.09
N GLN A 6 -0.79 7.89 13.10
CA GLN A 6 0.64 7.62 13.00
C GLN A 6 0.92 6.46 12.03
N ARG A 7 0.09 5.41 12.04
CA ARG A 7 0.19 4.31 11.09
C ARG A 7 -0.19 4.73 9.68
N LEU A 8 -1.18 5.61 9.54
CA LEU A 8 -1.56 6.20 8.26
C LEU A 8 -0.42 7.04 7.67
N HIS A 9 0.25 7.87 8.49
CA HIS A 9 1.46 8.59 8.07
C HIS A 9 2.57 7.64 7.63
N LEU A 10 2.80 6.55 8.37
CA LEU A 10 3.79 5.54 7.97
C LEU A 10 3.41 4.86 6.65
N ALA A 11 2.15 4.48 6.46
CA ALA A 11 1.67 3.88 5.22
C ALA A 11 1.87 4.82 4.01
N MET A 12 1.63 6.12 4.21
CA MET A 12 1.89 7.14 3.19
C MET A 12 3.39 7.35 2.95
N ASP A 13 4.23 7.28 3.98
CA ASP A 13 5.70 7.34 3.84
C ASP A 13 6.22 6.12 3.04
N LEU A 14 5.65 4.92 3.25
CA LEU A 14 6.05 3.68 2.56
C LEU A 14 5.83 3.73 1.04
N ILE A 15 4.84 4.47 0.57
CA ILE A 15 4.58 4.69 -0.86
C ILE A 15 5.29 5.93 -1.43
N GLY A 16 6.19 6.55 -0.65
CA GLY A 16 6.96 7.72 -1.07
C GLY A 16 6.13 9.02 -1.15
N MET A 17 5.04 9.14 -0.40
CA MET A 17 4.28 10.39 -0.38
C MET A 17 5.05 11.49 0.36
N SER A 18 5.12 12.68 -0.24
CA SER A 18 5.84 13.82 0.35
C SER A 18 5.22 14.29 1.66
N LYS A 19 6.08 14.64 2.62
CA LYS A 19 5.68 15.25 3.89
C LYS A 19 5.28 16.73 3.67
N GLY A 20 4.44 17.27 4.55
CA GLY A 20 4.09 18.71 4.57
C GLY A 20 2.69 19.03 4.02
N ARG A 21 2.47 20.30 3.63
CA ARG A 21 1.13 20.87 3.36
C ARG A 21 0.33 20.13 2.29
N GLY A 22 0.98 19.52 1.30
CA GLY A 22 0.31 18.78 0.23
C GLY A 22 -0.25 17.42 0.63
N ARG A 23 0.12 16.90 1.80
CA ARG A 23 -0.20 15.54 2.24
C ARG A 23 -1.70 15.31 2.41
N THR A 24 -2.38 16.26 3.07
CA THR A 24 -3.82 16.19 3.30
C THR A 24 -4.60 16.28 2.00
N THR A 25 -4.23 17.21 1.11
CA THR A 25 -4.85 17.36 -0.21
C THR A 25 -4.66 16.11 -1.05
N ARG A 26 -3.46 15.57 -1.12
CA ARG A 26 -3.17 14.34 -1.88
C ARG A 26 -3.93 13.13 -1.35
N LEU A 27 -4.09 13.00 -0.04
CA LEU A 27 -4.91 11.95 0.56
C LEU A 27 -6.39 12.14 0.20
N ALA A 28 -6.89 13.36 0.30
CA ALA A 28 -8.26 13.73 -0.04
C ALA A 28 -8.57 13.39 -1.51
N ASP A 29 -7.71 13.83 -2.43
CA ASP A 29 -7.85 13.60 -3.87
C ASP A 29 -7.77 12.11 -4.21
N MET A 30 -6.85 11.37 -3.57
CA MET A 30 -6.66 9.93 -3.84
C MET A 30 -7.88 9.08 -3.48
N PHE A 31 -8.61 9.45 -2.43
CA PHE A 31 -9.77 8.70 -1.96
C PHE A 31 -11.12 9.38 -2.27
N GLY A 32 -11.10 10.52 -2.98
CA GLY A 32 -12.31 11.27 -3.32
C GLY A 32 -13.09 11.74 -2.09
N VAL A 33 -12.38 12.18 -1.04
CA VAL A 33 -12.99 12.70 0.19
C VAL A 33 -12.67 14.18 0.37
N SER A 34 -13.38 14.86 1.28
CA SER A 34 -13.07 16.26 1.58
C SER A 34 -11.70 16.39 2.27
N ARG A 35 -11.02 17.53 2.09
CA ARG A 35 -9.77 17.86 2.81
C ARG A 35 -9.96 17.82 4.32
N GLU A 36 -11.13 18.20 4.81
CA GLU A 36 -11.45 18.16 6.24
C GLU A 36 -11.53 16.71 6.76
N THR A 37 -12.14 15.79 6.01
CA THR A 37 -12.16 14.36 6.34
C THR A 37 -10.75 13.79 6.39
N ALA A 38 -9.94 14.06 5.37
CA ALA A 38 -8.53 13.63 5.33
C ALA A 38 -7.72 14.20 6.50
N ARG A 39 -7.95 15.47 6.87
CA ARG A 39 -7.31 16.13 8.02
C ARG A 39 -7.68 15.42 9.32
N LYS A 40 -8.96 15.09 9.52
CA LYS A 40 -9.43 14.37 10.71
C LYS A 40 -8.79 12.99 10.85
N TRP A 41 -8.58 12.27 9.75
CA TRP A 41 -7.86 10.99 9.77
C TRP A 41 -6.38 11.17 10.14
N LEU A 42 -5.70 12.15 9.56
CA LEU A 42 -4.27 12.42 9.81
C LEU A 42 -3.97 12.98 11.20
N SER A 43 -4.99 13.35 11.97
CA SER A 43 -4.91 13.89 13.33
C SER A 43 -5.57 12.99 14.38
N ASP A 44 -5.99 11.78 14.01
CA ASP A 44 -6.67 10.81 14.88
C ASP A 44 -8.03 11.29 15.44
N MET A 45 -8.59 12.38 14.89
CA MET A 45 -9.90 12.92 15.29
C MET A 45 -11.07 12.11 14.71
N ALA A 46 -10.85 11.34 13.65
CA ALA A 46 -11.86 10.46 13.07
C ALA A 46 -11.20 9.23 12.44
N ARG A 47 -11.99 8.16 12.29
CA ARG A 47 -11.59 6.97 11.55
C ARG A 47 -12.39 6.84 10.25
N PRO A 48 -11.77 6.34 9.17
CA PRO A 48 -12.52 5.92 7.99
C PRO A 48 -13.41 4.72 8.34
N GLU A 49 -14.53 4.62 7.64
CA GLU A 49 -15.38 3.43 7.68
C GLU A 49 -14.64 2.18 7.16
N THR A 50 -15.11 0.99 7.50
CA THR A 50 -14.42 -0.28 7.20
C THR A 50 -14.12 -0.47 5.72
N LYS A 51 -15.06 -0.12 4.83
CA LYS A 51 -14.86 -0.19 3.38
C LYS A 51 -13.70 0.72 2.95
N ARG A 52 -13.72 1.97 3.41
CA ARG A 52 -12.69 2.96 3.13
C ARG A 52 -11.33 2.59 3.71
N MET A 53 -11.30 2.03 4.92
CA MET A 53 -10.09 1.53 5.56
C MET A 53 -9.45 0.39 4.75
N THR A 54 -10.28 -0.48 4.17
CA THR A 54 -9.83 -1.56 3.27
C THR A 54 -9.23 -0.99 1.98
N GLU A 55 -9.89 0.01 1.38
CA GLU A 55 -9.36 0.72 0.21
C GLU A 55 -8.00 1.38 0.50
N ILE A 56 -7.86 2.05 1.66
CA ILE A 56 -6.61 2.68 2.09
C ILE A 56 -5.51 1.63 2.26
N ALA A 57 -5.80 0.53 2.95
CA ALA A 57 -4.86 -0.55 3.16
C ALA A 57 -4.37 -1.16 1.83
N GLY A 58 -5.29 -1.45 0.91
CA GLY A 58 -4.97 -1.97 -0.42
C GLY A 58 -4.15 -0.98 -1.25
N ARG A 59 -4.54 0.30 -1.26
CA ARG A 59 -3.84 1.34 -2.04
C ARG A 59 -2.43 1.61 -1.53
N PHE A 60 -2.20 1.48 -0.23
CA PHE A 60 -0.89 1.68 0.40
C PHE A 60 -0.07 0.39 0.55
N GLY A 61 -0.63 -0.76 0.17
CA GLY A 61 0.05 -2.05 0.27
C GLY A 61 0.37 -2.44 1.72
N VAL A 62 -0.51 -2.08 2.67
CA VAL A 62 -0.36 -2.39 4.10
C VAL A 62 -1.47 -3.30 4.61
N SER A 63 -1.25 -3.94 5.75
CA SER A 63 -2.28 -4.74 6.42
C SER A 63 -3.43 -3.89 6.95
N PHE A 64 -4.67 -4.32 6.67
CA PHE A 64 -5.88 -3.72 7.27
C PHE A 64 -5.82 -3.82 8.80
N GLU A 65 -5.49 -5.00 9.33
CA GLU A 65 -5.44 -5.24 10.77
C GLU A 65 -4.39 -4.34 11.44
N TRP A 66 -3.22 -4.23 10.81
CA TRP A 66 -2.17 -3.34 11.27
C TRP A 66 -2.62 -1.88 11.20
N LEU A 67 -3.20 -1.43 10.09
CA LEU A 67 -3.66 -0.06 9.95
C LEU A 67 -4.75 0.28 10.98
N ALA A 68 -5.76 -0.58 11.14
CA ALA A 68 -6.91 -0.35 12.02
C ALA A 68 -6.57 -0.48 13.50
N THR A 69 -5.79 -1.49 13.90
CA THR A 69 -5.59 -1.86 15.31
C THR A 69 -4.14 -1.72 15.79
N GLY A 70 -3.17 -1.65 14.87
CA GLY A 70 -1.75 -1.66 15.20
C GLY A 70 -1.19 -3.05 15.53
N ARG A 71 -2.00 -4.11 15.43
CA ARG A 71 -1.56 -5.49 15.59
C ARG A 71 -0.95 -6.04 14.30
N GLY A 72 0.06 -6.88 14.42
CA GLY A 72 0.80 -7.43 13.28
C GLY A 72 1.80 -6.44 12.67
N GLU A 73 2.22 -6.70 11.44
CA GLU A 73 3.23 -5.91 10.72
C GLU A 73 2.61 -5.07 9.58
N PRO A 74 3.19 -3.89 9.23
CA PRO A 74 2.70 -3.07 8.12
C PRO A 74 2.70 -3.83 6.80
N LYS A 75 3.75 -4.60 6.55
CA LYS A 75 3.85 -5.50 5.40
C LYS A 75 3.40 -6.89 5.81
N GLY A 76 2.11 -7.16 5.61
CA GLY A 76 1.49 -8.42 6.03
C GLY A 76 0.48 -9.01 5.06
N PHE A 77 0.27 -8.42 3.88
CA PHE A 77 -0.61 -8.99 2.86
C PHE A 77 0.19 -9.35 1.59
N MET A 78 0.95 -10.42 1.74
CA MET A 78 1.01 -11.46 0.72
C MET A 78 0.32 -12.73 1.26
N LYS A 79 -0.88 -12.54 1.82
CA LYS A 79 -1.92 -13.56 1.86
C LYS A 79 -3.12 -12.96 1.17
N VAL A 80 -3.17 -13.17 -0.13
CA VAL A 80 -4.33 -12.90 -0.96
C VAL A 80 -5.51 -13.66 -0.36
N GLN A 81 -6.49 -12.97 0.20
CA GLN A 81 -7.85 -13.48 0.22
C GLN A 81 -8.53 -12.83 -0.97
N ASP A 82 -8.56 -13.58 -2.06
CA ASP A 82 -9.32 -13.29 -3.26
C ASP A 82 -10.79 -13.14 -2.89
N ALA A 83 -11.28 -11.91 -2.95
CA ALA A 83 -12.65 -11.66 -3.35
C ALA A 83 -12.56 -10.90 -4.68
N ALA A 84 -12.59 -11.67 -5.77
CA ALA A 84 -12.78 -11.24 -7.16
C ALA A 84 -11.58 -10.65 -7.94
N ALA A 85 -10.42 -11.34 -7.97
CA ALA A 85 -9.52 -11.23 -9.13
C ALA A 85 -9.61 -12.49 -10.02
N PRO A 86 -9.91 -12.38 -11.33
CA PRO A 86 -9.92 -13.51 -12.25
C PRO A 86 -8.52 -14.07 -12.58
N TYR A 87 -7.47 -13.64 -11.88
CA TYR A 87 -6.10 -14.13 -12.10
C TYR A 87 -5.75 -15.21 -11.07
N ARG A 88 -6.23 -16.43 -11.29
CA ARG A 88 -5.64 -17.64 -10.71
C ARG A 88 -4.31 -17.94 -11.39
N VAL A 89 -3.35 -17.01 -11.32
CA VAL A 89 -1.97 -17.27 -11.73
C VAL A 89 -1.29 -17.91 -10.54
N ASP A 90 -0.71 -19.09 -10.76
CA ASP A 90 -0.20 -19.99 -9.74
C ASP A 90 0.61 -19.25 -8.67
N HIS A 91 0.05 -19.22 -7.46
CA HIS A 91 0.59 -18.55 -6.28
C HIS A 91 2.02 -19.03 -5.94
N ARG A 92 2.45 -20.17 -6.50
CA ARG A 92 3.81 -20.71 -6.39
C ARG A 92 4.83 -19.99 -7.27
N GLU A 93 4.46 -19.64 -8.51
CA GLU A 93 5.36 -18.95 -9.44
C GLU A 93 5.64 -17.53 -8.98
N GLN A 94 4.59 -16.82 -8.55
CA GLN A 94 4.74 -15.48 -8.00
C GLN A 94 5.58 -15.49 -6.72
N ALA A 95 5.31 -16.41 -5.79
CA ALA A 95 6.11 -16.55 -4.57
C ALA A 95 7.59 -16.86 -4.88
N ARG A 96 7.84 -17.69 -5.90
CA ARG A 96 9.20 -17.98 -6.37
C ARG A 96 9.88 -16.73 -6.94
N LEU A 97 9.17 -15.95 -7.76
CA LEU A 97 9.67 -14.71 -8.33
C LEU A 97 10.01 -13.69 -7.23
N PHE A 98 9.14 -13.51 -6.24
CA PHE A 98 9.39 -12.62 -5.10
C PHE A 98 10.60 -13.09 -4.27
N GLY A 99 10.76 -14.40 -4.08
CA GLY A 99 11.94 -14.98 -3.43
C GLY A 99 13.24 -14.72 -4.19
N LEU A 100 13.21 -14.83 -5.52
CA LEU A 100 14.36 -14.54 -6.38
C LEU A 100 14.71 -13.05 -6.36
N ILE A 101 13.72 -12.17 -6.54
CA ILE A 101 13.90 -10.71 -6.47
C ILE A 101 14.49 -10.30 -5.12
N GLY A 102 14.03 -10.92 -4.02
CA GLY A 102 14.55 -10.67 -2.67
C GLY A 102 16.06 -10.92 -2.54
N ARG A 103 16.61 -11.84 -3.34
CA ARG A 103 18.03 -12.21 -3.35
C ARG A 103 18.89 -11.38 -4.33
N LEU A 104 18.26 -10.63 -5.23
CA LEU A 104 18.97 -9.78 -6.19
C LEU A 104 19.50 -8.50 -5.54
N THR A 105 20.68 -8.06 -5.99
CA THR A 105 21.27 -6.76 -5.63
C THR A 105 20.46 -5.60 -6.23
N ARG A 106 20.70 -4.38 -5.75
CA ARG A 106 19.98 -3.19 -6.25
C ARG A 106 20.13 -3.00 -7.76
N ASP A 107 21.31 -3.25 -8.30
CA ASP A 107 21.58 -3.07 -9.72
C ASP A 107 20.92 -4.14 -10.58
N GLN A 108 20.90 -5.39 -10.09
CA GLN A 108 20.18 -6.49 -10.73
C GLN A 108 18.66 -6.26 -10.76
N ARG A 109 18.08 -5.71 -9.67
CA ARG A 109 16.66 -5.35 -9.65
C ARG A 109 16.32 -4.24 -10.65
N LYS A 110 17.19 -3.24 -10.80
CA LYS A 110 17.01 -2.18 -11.79
C LYS A 110 17.05 -2.71 -13.22
N ALA A 111 18.02 -3.58 -13.52
CA ALA A 111 18.10 -4.22 -14.83
C ALA A 111 16.84 -5.05 -15.14
N LEU A 112 16.34 -5.82 -14.17
CA LEU A 112 15.11 -6.59 -14.32
C LEU A 112 13.89 -5.70 -14.55
N LEU A 113 13.77 -4.58 -13.84
CA LEU A 113 12.68 -3.62 -14.04
C LEU A 113 12.65 -3.08 -15.47
N VAL A 114 13.81 -2.69 -16.02
CA VAL A 114 13.91 -2.19 -17.40
C VAL A 114 13.42 -3.24 -18.40
N ILE A 115 13.80 -4.50 -18.21
CA ILE A 115 13.39 -5.60 -19.10
C ILE A 115 11.87 -5.82 -19.02
N LEU A 116 11.31 -5.88 -17.81
CA LEU A 116 9.88 -6.07 -17.61
C LEU A 116 9.07 -4.91 -18.20
N GLU A 117 9.52 -3.67 -18.01
CA GLU A 117 8.89 -2.48 -18.62
C GLU A 117 8.93 -2.53 -20.15
N GLN A 118 10.00 -3.03 -20.75
CA GLN A 118 10.08 -3.21 -22.19
C GLN A 118 9.15 -4.31 -22.71
N MET A 119 8.96 -5.39 -21.94
CA MET A 119 8.03 -6.46 -22.30
C MET A 119 6.57 -5.99 -22.24
N VAL A 120 6.21 -5.16 -21.26
CA VAL A 120 4.84 -4.62 -21.11
C VAL A 120 4.52 -3.55 -22.15
N LYS A 121 5.50 -2.75 -22.60
CA LYS A 121 5.30 -1.72 -23.63
C LYS A 121 5.17 -2.26 -25.05
N LYS A 122 5.39 -3.57 -25.27
CA LYS A 122 5.40 -4.19 -26.59
C LYS A 122 4.04 -4.80 -26.99
N GLU A 123 2.99 -4.52 -26.23
CA GLU A 123 1.59 -4.82 -26.55
C GLU A 123 0.81 -3.56 -26.97
#